data_AF-A0A7C6EUM5-F1
#
_entry.id   AF-A0A7C6EUM5-F1
#
_cell.length_a   1.000
_cell.length_b   1.000
_cell.length_c   1.000
_cell.angle_alpha   90.00
_cell.angle_beta   90.00
_cell.angle_gamma   90.00
#
_symmetry.space_group_name_H-M   'P 1'
#
loop_
_entity.id
_entity.type
_entity.pdbx_description
1 polymer ?
#
loop_
_entity_poly.entity_id
_entity_poly.type
_entity_poly.pdbx_seq_one_letter_code
_entity_poly.pdbx_strand_id
1 'polypeptide(L)'
;MKKLYLSGFLMMSVLFLNAQVKFLFDATKAESSGNGDWVIDADLHNLGYSNGPAVVGQGSESNPQRYPTPAQSTITSTSPETTWEGALSSWAIDLVKKGYEVETLPYNGLITYGNSSNPQDLSNYKVFVVDEPNIQFMASEKTAILQFVYHGGGLFMISDHDQSDRNNDGWDSPHIWHDLMSTNSVFVNPFGITFDYNNFSGTYSNIANISTDSILHGVMGNVTE
;
A
#
# COMPACT_ATOMS: atom_id res chain seq x y z
N MET A 1 -71.55 -4.12 8.41
CA MET A 1 -70.23 -3.50 8.66
C MET A 1 -69.14 -4.52 8.36
N LYS A 2 -68.51 -4.45 7.18
CA LYS A 2 -67.40 -5.36 6.80
C LYS A 2 -66.08 -4.69 7.21
N LYS A 3 -65.32 -5.31 8.12
CA LYS A 3 -63.99 -4.84 8.50
C LYS A 3 -63.00 -5.28 7.41
N LEU A 4 -62.44 -4.33 6.67
CA LEU A 4 -61.26 -4.57 5.83
C LEU A 4 -60.03 -4.55 6.74
N TYR A 5 -59.27 -5.65 6.75
CA TYR A 5 -57.94 -5.69 7.36
C TYR A 5 -56.92 -5.39 6.27
N LEU A 6 -56.28 -4.22 6.36
CA LEU A 6 -55.20 -3.83 5.47
C LEU A 6 -53.90 -4.45 6.04
N SER A 7 -53.43 -5.53 5.43
CA SER A 7 -52.14 -6.14 5.77
C SER A 7 -51.04 -5.35 5.06
N GLY A 8 -50.33 -4.49 5.78
CA GLY A 8 -49.16 -3.78 5.27
C GLY A 8 -47.99 -4.73 5.10
N PHE A 9 -47.53 -4.92 3.87
CA PHE A 9 -46.31 -5.67 3.57
C PHE A 9 -45.12 -4.71 3.72
N LEU A 10 -44.35 -4.84 4.81
CA LEU A 10 -43.13 -4.07 5.02
C LEU A 10 -42.01 -4.71 4.18
N MET A 11 -41.71 -4.09 3.04
CA MET A 11 -40.58 -4.50 2.19
C MET A 11 -39.28 -4.00 2.85
N MET A 12 -38.65 -4.86 3.66
CA MET A 12 -37.35 -4.56 4.28
C MET A 12 -36.27 -4.73 3.21
N SER A 13 -35.90 -3.64 2.55
CA SER A 13 -34.74 -3.58 1.66
C SER A 13 -33.48 -3.78 2.50
N VAL A 14 -32.92 -4.99 2.46
CA VAL A 14 -31.59 -5.27 3.02
C VAL A 14 -30.58 -4.58 2.12
N LEU A 15 -30.16 -3.37 2.49
CA LEU A 15 -28.99 -2.74 1.91
C LEU A 15 -27.78 -3.56 2.38
N PHE A 16 -27.19 -4.34 1.49
CA PHE A 16 -25.84 -4.85 1.70
C PHE A 16 -24.91 -3.63 1.67
N LEU A 17 -24.60 -3.08 2.85
CA LEU A 17 -23.41 -2.27 3.01
C LEU A 17 -22.25 -3.23 2.76
N ASN A 18 -21.68 -3.21 1.55
CA ASN A 18 -20.33 -3.74 1.40
C ASN A 18 -19.47 -2.96 2.38
N ALA A 19 -18.86 -3.67 3.33
CA ALA A 19 -17.92 -3.05 4.24
C ALA A 19 -16.88 -2.30 3.39
N GLN A 20 -16.66 -1.03 3.73
CA GLN A 20 -15.74 -0.19 3.00
C GLN A 20 -14.35 -0.84 3.00
N VAL A 21 -13.84 -1.09 1.81
CA VAL A 21 -12.55 -1.77 1.63
C VAL A 21 -11.45 -0.72 1.82
N LYS A 22 -10.55 -1.00 2.76
CA LYS A 22 -9.45 -0.10 3.14
C LYS A 22 -8.11 -0.63 2.67
N PHE A 23 -7.30 0.26 2.10
CA PHE A 23 -5.91 0.04 1.72
C PHE A 23 -5.01 0.76 2.72
N LEU A 24 -3.97 0.07 3.18
CA LEU A 24 -2.92 0.65 4.02
C LEU A 24 -1.63 0.71 3.22
N PHE A 25 -1.09 1.89 3.03
CA PHE A 25 0.21 2.13 2.41
C PHE A 25 1.27 2.25 3.50
N ASP A 26 2.33 1.46 3.42
CA ASP A 26 3.42 1.51 4.38
C ASP A 26 4.29 2.74 4.19
N ALA A 27 4.71 3.34 5.31
CA ALA A 27 5.77 4.34 5.38
C ALA A 27 6.72 4.07 6.57
N THR A 28 6.67 2.84 7.12
CA THR A 28 7.48 2.44 8.30
C THR A 28 8.86 1.93 7.94
N LYS A 29 9.10 1.56 6.68
CA LYS A 29 10.35 0.97 6.20
C LYS A 29 11.14 1.90 5.30
N ALA A 30 11.05 3.20 5.55
CA ALA A 30 11.85 4.22 4.87
C ALA A 30 11.59 4.29 3.35
N GLU A 31 10.33 4.12 2.97
CA GLU A 31 9.77 4.31 1.63
C GLU A 31 10.02 5.73 1.07
N SER A 32 10.34 6.69 1.95
CA SER A 32 10.74 8.06 1.60
C SER A 32 12.26 8.32 1.69
N SER A 33 13.11 7.32 1.88
CA SER A 33 14.56 7.51 2.00
C SER A 33 15.21 7.94 0.70
N GLY A 34 16.17 8.88 0.77
CA GLY A 34 17.00 9.28 -0.37
C GLY A 34 16.19 9.93 -1.49
N ASN A 35 16.17 9.30 -2.67
CA ASN A 35 15.36 9.74 -3.81
C ASN A 35 13.99 9.05 -3.89
N GLY A 36 13.67 8.16 -2.94
CA GLY A 36 12.36 7.55 -2.80
C GLY A 36 11.35 8.55 -2.23
N ASP A 37 10.12 8.47 -2.70
CA ASP A 37 8.96 9.19 -2.15
C ASP A 37 7.71 8.31 -2.29
N TRP A 38 7.84 7.03 -1.94
CA TRP A 38 6.82 6.00 -2.17
C TRP A 38 5.68 6.07 -1.14
N VAL A 39 5.12 7.27 -1.01
CA VAL A 39 4.04 7.61 -0.09
C VAL A 39 2.86 8.19 -0.88
N ILE A 40 1.68 8.17 -0.27
CA ILE A 40 0.45 8.64 -0.93
C ILE A 40 0.12 10.11 -0.67
N ASP A 41 0.70 10.69 0.39
CA ASP A 41 0.55 12.09 0.76
C ASP A 41 1.50 12.45 1.92
N ALA A 42 2.13 13.62 1.87
CA ALA A 42 2.94 14.16 2.95
C ALA A 42 2.81 15.69 3.05
N ASP A 43 2.44 16.19 4.23
CA ASP A 43 2.36 17.63 4.53
C ASP A 43 3.69 18.19 5.05
N LEU A 44 4.60 17.30 5.49
CA LEU A 44 5.86 17.63 6.12
C LEU A 44 7.00 16.85 5.46
N HIS A 45 8.17 17.49 5.37
CA HIS A 45 9.38 16.91 4.80
C HIS A 45 10.53 17.13 5.78
N ASN A 46 10.59 16.28 6.80
CA ASN A 46 11.51 16.45 7.91
C ASN A 46 12.00 15.13 8.52
N LEU A 47 11.77 13.99 7.88
CA LEU A 47 12.41 12.74 8.31
C LEU A 47 13.83 12.70 7.76
N GLY A 48 14.71 12.02 8.47
CA GLY A 48 16.01 11.59 7.96
C GLY A 48 16.27 10.13 8.29
N TYR A 49 16.87 9.40 7.35
CA TYR A 49 17.13 7.96 7.43
C TYR A 49 18.63 7.66 7.34
N SER A 50 19.39 8.04 8.37
CA SER A 50 20.86 7.99 8.30
C SER A 50 21.47 6.59 8.41
N ASN A 51 20.98 5.75 9.32
CA ASN A 51 21.31 4.33 9.41
C ASN A 51 20.25 3.63 10.27
N GLY A 52 19.15 3.22 9.65
CA GLY A 52 18.00 2.60 10.31
C GLY A 52 16.75 3.50 10.40
N PRO A 53 15.97 3.45 11.50
CA PRO A 53 14.65 4.09 11.58
C PRO A 53 14.68 5.60 11.36
N ALA A 54 13.54 6.12 10.89
CA ALA A 54 13.33 7.56 10.71
C ALA A 54 13.62 8.36 11.98
N VAL A 55 14.33 9.48 11.82
CA VAL A 55 14.51 10.48 12.87
C VAL A 55 13.93 11.82 12.42
N VAL A 56 13.00 12.35 13.20
CA VAL A 56 12.37 13.65 12.93
C VAL A 56 13.38 14.79 13.11
N GLY A 57 13.42 15.69 12.14
CA GLY A 57 14.29 16.87 12.09
C GLY A 57 15.71 16.60 11.60
N GLN A 58 16.00 15.41 11.06
CA GLN A 58 17.34 15.01 10.60
C GLN A 58 17.47 14.85 9.08
N GLY A 59 16.47 15.30 8.32
CA GLY A 59 16.49 15.26 6.87
C GLY A 59 15.38 16.12 6.26
N SER A 60 15.14 15.90 4.97
CA SER A 60 14.11 16.55 4.15
C SER A 60 13.20 15.53 3.48
N GLU A 61 13.19 14.29 3.97
CA GLU A 61 12.40 13.20 3.45
C GLU A 61 10.95 13.34 3.92
N SER A 62 10.02 12.87 3.08
CA SER A 62 8.58 12.93 3.33
C SER A 62 8.20 12.27 4.63
N ASN A 63 7.39 12.98 5.42
CA ASN A 63 6.81 12.54 6.68
C ASN A 63 5.28 12.40 6.49
N PRO A 64 4.83 11.27 5.93
CA PRO A 64 3.44 11.14 5.54
C PRO A 64 2.53 10.98 6.77
N GLN A 65 1.51 11.82 6.83
CA GLN A 65 0.41 11.70 7.78
C GLN A 65 -0.44 10.47 7.47
N ARG A 66 -1.10 9.93 8.50
CA ARG A 66 -2.02 8.79 8.36
C ARG A 66 -3.14 9.05 7.35
N TYR A 67 -3.75 10.24 7.43
CA TYR A 67 -4.88 10.63 6.60
C TYR A 67 -4.45 11.71 5.63
N PRO A 68 -4.63 11.51 4.32
CA PRO A 68 -4.27 12.52 3.35
C PRO A 68 -5.02 13.84 3.50
N THR A 69 -4.43 14.90 2.97
CA THR A 69 -4.82 16.31 3.09
C THR A 69 -4.72 16.97 1.70
N PRO A 70 -5.83 17.47 1.14
CA PRO A 70 -7.18 17.50 1.71
C PRO A 70 -7.77 16.10 1.90
N ALA A 71 -8.71 15.98 2.86
CA ALA A 71 -9.28 14.70 3.27
C ALA A 71 -9.84 13.93 2.08
N GLN A 72 -9.64 12.61 2.04
CA GLN A 72 -10.12 11.75 0.95
C GLN A 72 -11.63 11.84 0.65
N SER A 73 -12.44 12.27 1.63
CA SER A 73 -13.86 12.57 1.43
C SER A 73 -14.14 13.75 0.48
N THR A 74 -13.13 14.57 0.16
CA THR A 74 -13.25 15.66 -0.81
C THR A 74 -12.90 15.22 -2.24
N ILE A 75 -12.43 13.99 -2.43
CA ILE A 75 -12.06 13.47 -3.75
C ILE A 75 -13.34 13.16 -4.55
N THR A 76 -13.34 13.61 -5.80
CA THR A 76 -14.43 13.43 -6.76
C THR A 76 -13.89 12.80 -8.04
N SER A 77 -14.77 12.42 -8.97
CA SER A 77 -14.37 11.89 -10.27
C SER A 77 -13.50 12.84 -11.10
N THR A 78 -13.49 14.14 -10.78
CA THR A 78 -12.69 15.16 -11.49
C THR A 78 -11.47 15.63 -10.69
N SER A 79 -11.22 15.09 -9.50
CA SER A 79 -10.04 15.45 -8.71
C SER A 79 -8.76 15.05 -9.47
N PRO A 80 -7.78 15.97 -9.63
CA PRO A 80 -6.48 15.66 -10.23
C PRO A 80 -5.76 14.55 -9.46
N GLU A 81 -4.96 13.74 -10.16
CA GLU A 81 -4.08 12.75 -9.54
C GLU A 81 -2.99 13.39 -8.66
N THR A 82 -2.68 14.67 -8.91
CA THR A 82 -1.74 15.49 -8.13
C THR A 82 -2.38 16.20 -6.94
N THR A 83 -3.54 15.72 -6.45
CA THR A 83 -4.23 16.35 -5.31
C THR A 83 -3.45 16.20 -4.01
N TRP A 84 -2.70 15.11 -3.89
CA TRP A 84 -1.83 14.79 -2.75
C TRP A 84 -0.37 14.76 -3.18
N GLU A 85 0.54 14.95 -2.23
CA GLU A 85 1.98 15.04 -2.48
C GLU A 85 2.69 13.72 -2.15
N GLY A 86 3.10 13.00 -3.19
CA GLY A 86 3.72 11.69 -3.07
C GLY A 86 3.78 10.96 -4.42
N ALA A 87 4.74 10.06 -4.60
CA ALA A 87 4.86 9.32 -5.86
C ALA A 87 3.71 8.33 -6.08
N LEU A 88 3.04 7.89 -5.00
CA LEU A 88 1.89 6.98 -5.06
C LEU A 88 0.53 7.69 -5.00
N SER A 89 0.52 9.03 -4.99
CA SER A 89 -0.71 9.84 -4.88
C SER A 89 -1.73 9.53 -5.97
N SER A 90 -1.29 9.41 -7.23
CA SER A 90 -2.18 9.12 -8.36
C SER A 90 -2.95 7.81 -8.15
N TRP A 91 -2.25 6.77 -7.71
CA TRP A 91 -2.86 5.47 -7.41
C TRP A 91 -3.84 5.57 -6.24
N ALA A 92 -3.46 6.25 -5.15
CA ALA A 92 -4.33 6.41 -3.99
C ALA A 92 -5.61 7.20 -4.33
N ILE A 93 -5.50 8.26 -5.14
CA ILE A 93 -6.64 9.03 -5.64
C ILE A 93 -7.58 8.15 -6.48
N ASP A 94 -7.02 7.30 -7.33
CA ASP A 94 -7.82 6.38 -8.15
C ASP A 94 -8.54 5.30 -7.34
N LEU A 95 -7.92 4.82 -6.25
CA LEU A 95 -8.59 3.95 -5.28
C LEU A 95 -9.80 4.66 -4.66
N VAL A 96 -9.63 5.91 -4.23
CA VAL A 96 -10.73 6.70 -3.64
C VAL A 96 -11.85 6.97 -4.64
N LYS A 97 -11.52 7.30 -5.90
CA LYS A 97 -12.52 7.46 -6.98
C LYS A 97 -13.33 6.17 -7.22
N LYS A 98 -12.77 5.00 -6.92
CA LYS A 98 -13.46 3.70 -7.00
C LYS A 98 -14.25 3.35 -5.72
N GLY A 99 -14.26 4.22 -4.73
CA GLY A 99 -15.00 4.05 -3.47
C GLY A 99 -14.24 3.31 -2.37
N TYR A 100 -12.93 3.14 -2.52
CA TYR A 100 -12.07 2.61 -1.47
C TYR A 100 -11.62 3.69 -0.49
N GLU A 101 -11.21 3.27 0.70
CA GLU A 101 -10.46 4.15 1.62
C GLU A 101 -8.98 3.84 1.55
N VAL A 102 -8.18 4.88 1.74
CA VAL A 102 -6.73 4.78 1.83
C VAL A 102 -6.24 5.40 3.14
N GLU A 103 -5.22 4.80 3.74
CA GLU A 103 -4.48 5.37 4.85
C GLU A 103 -2.99 5.09 4.65
N THR A 104 -2.14 5.97 5.19
CA THR A 104 -0.72 5.69 5.39
C THR A 104 -0.50 5.08 6.77
N LEU A 105 0.37 4.09 6.89
CA LEU A 105 0.99 3.69 8.15
C LEU A 105 2.26 4.54 8.33
N PRO A 106 2.25 5.61 9.16
CA PRO A 106 3.39 6.54 9.23
C PRO A 106 4.64 5.87 9.79
N TYR A 107 5.80 6.52 9.70
CA TYR A 107 7.09 5.97 10.14
C TYR A 107 7.12 5.38 11.57
N ASN A 108 6.26 5.87 12.47
CA ASN A 108 6.14 5.43 13.86
C ASN A 108 4.95 4.48 14.11
N GLY A 109 4.28 4.06 13.03
CA GLY A 109 3.23 3.05 13.04
C GLY A 109 3.76 1.66 13.36
N LEU A 110 2.85 0.75 13.68
CA LEU A 110 3.18 -0.63 14.03
C LEU A 110 2.54 -1.60 13.04
N ILE A 111 3.35 -2.42 12.39
CA ILE A 111 2.87 -3.53 11.57
C ILE A 111 2.48 -4.69 12.51
N THR A 112 1.18 -4.81 12.78
CA THR A 112 0.62 -5.86 13.65
C THR A 112 -0.58 -6.54 13.00
N TYR A 113 -0.87 -7.76 13.44
CA TYR A 113 -2.08 -8.49 13.05
C TYR A 113 -2.75 -9.11 14.28
N GLY A 114 -4.03 -8.83 14.47
CA GLY A 114 -4.83 -9.32 15.60
C GLY A 114 -4.68 -8.50 16.89
N ASN A 115 -4.03 -7.34 16.85
CA ASN A 115 -3.91 -6.44 17.98
C ASN A 115 -5.03 -5.40 17.98
N SER A 116 -6.10 -5.65 18.74
CA SER A 116 -7.27 -4.76 18.82
C SER A 116 -6.97 -3.36 19.38
N SER A 117 -5.82 -3.17 20.04
CA SER A 117 -5.40 -1.87 20.57
C SER A 117 -4.68 -1.01 19.52
N ASN A 118 -4.26 -1.60 18.41
CA ASN A 118 -3.66 -0.86 17.30
C ASN A 118 -4.77 -0.42 16.31
N PRO A 119 -5.05 0.89 16.17
CA PRO A 119 -6.08 1.38 15.26
C PRO A 119 -5.70 1.24 13.78
N GLN A 120 -4.45 0.88 13.48
CA GLN A 120 -3.96 0.55 12.15
C GLN A 120 -3.50 -0.92 12.06
N ASP A 121 -4.00 -1.80 12.93
CA ASP A 121 -3.76 -3.25 12.81
C ASP A 121 -4.22 -3.75 11.43
N LEU A 122 -3.42 -4.63 10.81
CA LEU A 122 -3.67 -5.15 9.47
C LEU A 122 -5.03 -5.84 9.34
N SER A 123 -5.62 -6.35 10.44
CA SER A 123 -6.97 -6.94 10.41
C SER A 123 -8.09 -5.93 10.06
N ASN A 124 -7.82 -4.62 10.15
CA ASN A 124 -8.76 -3.56 9.77
C ASN A 124 -8.70 -3.20 8.28
N TYR A 125 -7.77 -3.79 7.52
CA TYR A 125 -7.55 -3.47 6.11
C TYR A 125 -7.74 -4.71 5.24
N LYS A 126 -7.93 -4.48 3.94
CA LYS A 126 -8.00 -5.56 2.94
C LYS A 126 -6.73 -5.68 2.13
N VAL A 127 -6.00 -4.60 1.97
CA VAL A 127 -4.73 -4.59 1.25
C VAL A 127 -3.69 -3.83 2.05
N PHE A 128 -2.51 -4.42 2.19
CA PHE A 128 -1.30 -3.77 2.70
C PHE A 128 -0.34 -3.60 1.53
N VAL A 129 0.02 -2.37 1.23
CA VAL A 129 0.90 -1.98 0.13
C VAL A 129 2.23 -1.56 0.73
N VAL A 130 3.32 -2.17 0.27
CA VAL A 130 4.67 -1.82 0.69
C VAL A 130 5.50 -1.65 -0.58
N ASP A 131 5.99 -0.44 -0.77
CA ASP A 131 6.76 -0.07 -1.95
C ASP A 131 8.22 0.17 -1.59
N GLU A 132 9.09 -0.68 -2.12
CA GLU A 132 10.53 -0.60 -1.89
C GLU A 132 10.93 -0.34 -0.43
N PRO A 133 10.66 -1.29 0.49
CA PRO A 133 11.15 -1.15 1.85
C PRO A 133 12.68 -1.03 1.84
N ASN A 134 13.21 -0.10 2.64
CA ASN A 134 14.62 0.21 2.86
C ASN A 134 15.06 -0.09 4.31
N ILE A 135 14.17 -0.64 5.13
CA ILE A 135 14.49 -1.14 6.47
C ILE A 135 13.92 -2.55 6.58
N GLN A 136 14.69 -3.46 7.16
CA GLN A 136 14.22 -4.82 7.40
C GLN A 136 12.98 -4.90 8.29
N PHE A 137 12.11 -5.85 7.98
CA PHE A 137 11.02 -6.23 8.86
C PHE A 137 11.55 -6.99 10.10
N MET A 138 11.09 -6.60 11.28
CA MET A 138 11.28 -7.37 12.50
C MET A 138 10.56 -8.71 12.42
N ALA A 139 11.01 -9.70 13.21
CA ALA A 139 10.37 -11.03 13.24
C ALA A 139 8.87 -10.98 13.56
N SER A 140 8.43 -10.05 14.42
CA SER A 140 7.02 -9.82 14.74
C SER A 140 6.23 -9.25 13.56
N GLU A 141 6.84 -8.36 12.78
CA GLU A 141 6.21 -7.75 11.60
C GLU A 141 6.09 -8.75 10.47
N LYS A 142 7.14 -9.55 10.22
CA LYS A 142 7.09 -10.69 9.30
C LYS A 142 5.95 -11.64 9.68
N THR A 143 5.83 -11.96 10.96
CA THR A 143 4.72 -12.80 11.45
C THR A 143 3.35 -12.14 11.20
N ALA A 144 3.20 -10.85 11.47
CA ALA A 144 1.96 -10.12 11.23
C ALA A 144 1.56 -10.09 9.75
N ILE A 145 2.50 -9.79 8.85
CA ILE A 145 2.28 -9.77 7.39
C ILE A 145 1.84 -11.15 6.89
N LEU A 146 2.54 -12.22 7.30
CA LEU A 146 2.21 -13.57 6.87
C LEU A 146 0.86 -14.04 7.43
N GLN A 147 0.53 -13.70 8.67
CA GLN A 147 -0.79 -13.99 9.24
C GLN A 147 -1.89 -13.20 8.56
N PHE A 148 -1.64 -11.94 8.19
CA PHE A 148 -2.58 -11.13 7.42
C PHE A 148 -2.92 -11.79 6.08
N VAL A 149 -1.91 -12.22 5.32
CA VAL A 149 -2.14 -12.91 4.04
C VAL A 149 -2.81 -14.27 4.25
N TYR A 150 -2.37 -15.05 5.23
CA TYR A 150 -2.96 -16.35 5.57
C TYR A 150 -4.47 -16.26 5.85
N HIS A 151 -4.92 -15.17 6.48
CA HIS A 151 -6.33 -14.92 6.77
C HIS A 151 -7.08 -14.12 5.67
N GLY A 152 -6.53 -14.06 4.45
CA GLY A 152 -7.19 -13.50 3.27
C GLY A 152 -6.96 -12.01 3.03
N GLY A 153 -5.98 -11.40 3.70
CA GLY A 153 -5.48 -10.08 3.36
C GLY A 153 -4.64 -10.09 2.07
N GLY A 154 -4.69 -9.01 1.29
CA GLY A 154 -3.84 -8.83 0.11
C GLY A 154 -2.55 -8.10 0.46
N LEU A 155 -1.40 -8.69 0.17
CA LEU A 155 -0.11 -8.01 0.24
C LEU A 155 0.30 -7.57 -1.18
N PHE A 156 0.50 -6.28 -1.39
CA PHE A 156 1.05 -5.73 -2.63
C PHE A 156 2.50 -5.34 -2.38
N MET A 157 3.43 -6.03 -3.05
CA MET A 157 4.87 -5.87 -2.88
C MET A 157 5.44 -5.21 -4.14
N ILE A 158 6.18 -4.13 -3.97
CA ILE A 158 6.99 -3.55 -5.05
C ILE A 158 8.46 -3.65 -4.64
N SER A 159 9.28 -4.13 -5.57
CA SER A 159 10.70 -4.33 -5.38
C SER A 159 11.42 -4.03 -6.67
N ASP A 160 12.13 -2.91 -6.70
CA ASP A 160 12.68 -2.37 -7.93
C ASP A 160 13.98 -3.10 -8.32
N HIS A 161 15.07 -2.84 -7.61
CA HIS A 161 16.39 -3.30 -8.05
C HIS A 161 17.37 -3.56 -6.91
N ASP A 162 18.44 -4.30 -7.22
CA ASP A 162 19.67 -4.33 -6.42
C ASP A 162 20.36 -2.95 -6.47
N GLN A 163 21.00 -2.51 -5.38
CA GLN A 163 21.47 -1.13 -5.14
C GLN A 163 20.35 -0.10 -4.87
N SER A 164 19.22 -0.56 -4.35
CA SER A 164 18.13 0.29 -3.85
C SER A 164 18.25 0.63 -2.37
N ASP A 165 19.35 0.27 -1.69
CA ASP A 165 19.68 0.68 -0.32
C ASP A 165 19.96 2.19 -0.28
N ARG A 166 18.95 2.96 0.14
CA ARG A 166 18.99 4.44 0.18
C ARG A 166 19.38 5.00 1.55
N ASN A 167 19.38 4.17 2.60
CA ASN A 167 19.74 4.56 3.97
C ASN A 167 21.10 4.00 4.43
N ASN A 168 21.80 3.30 3.54
CA ASN A 168 23.12 2.70 3.73
C ASN A 168 23.18 1.70 4.90
N ASP A 169 22.09 0.98 5.18
CA ASP A 169 22.03 -0.03 6.23
C ASP A 169 22.43 -1.44 5.75
N GLY A 170 22.70 -1.58 4.44
CA GLY A 170 23.10 -2.81 3.78
C GLY A 170 21.95 -3.65 3.24
N TRP A 171 20.72 -3.13 3.22
CA TRP A 171 19.53 -3.84 2.78
C TRP A 171 18.79 -3.14 1.64
N ASP A 172 18.90 -3.71 0.45
CA ASP A 172 18.04 -3.34 -0.68
C ASP A 172 16.64 -3.96 -0.55
N SER A 173 15.66 -3.37 -1.24
CA SER A 173 14.28 -3.85 -1.26
C SER A 173 14.15 -5.34 -1.65
N PRO A 174 14.83 -5.82 -2.71
CA PRO A 174 14.82 -7.26 -3.02
C PRO A 174 15.38 -8.13 -1.90
N HIS A 175 16.39 -7.65 -1.16
CA HIS A 175 16.95 -8.36 0.01
C HIS A 175 15.93 -8.45 1.14
N ILE A 176 15.19 -7.37 1.42
CA ILE A 176 14.18 -7.32 2.47
C ILE A 176 12.99 -8.23 2.15
N TRP A 177 12.52 -8.23 0.91
CA TRP A 177 11.47 -9.15 0.49
C TRP A 177 11.94 -10.60 0.48
N HIS A 178 13.15 -10.87 0.02
CA HIS A 178 13.73 -12.20 0.09
C HIS A 178 13.80 -12.70 1.54
N ASP A 179 14.21 -11.85 2.50
CA ASP A 179 14.26 -12.16 3.92
C ASP A 179 12.87 -12.53 4.50
N LEU A 180 11.80 -11.85 4.06
CA LEU A 180 10.43 -12.25 4.40
C LEU A 180 10.12 -13.69 3.94
N MET A 181 10.55 -14.07 2.73
CA MET A 181 10.27 -15.39 2.15
C MET A 181 11.12 -16.51 2.77
N SER A 182 12.39 -16.24 3.07
CA SER A 182 13.37 -17.26 3.47
C SER A 182 13.64 -17.32 4.98
N THR A 183 13.51 -16.20 5.69
CA THR A 183 13.85 -16.08 7.11
C THR A 183 12.65 -15.58 7.92
N ASN A 184 11.63 -16.41 8.05
CA ASN A 184 10.48 -16.15 8.91
C ASN A 184 10.16 -17.39 9.78
N SER A 185 9.40 -17.18 10.86
CA SER A 185 9.03 -18.24 11.82
C SER A 185 7.65 -18.85 11.58
N VAL A 186 7.01 -18.55 10.45
CA VAL A 186 5.62 -18.98 10.18
C VAL A 186 5.58 -20.08 9.13
N PHE A 187 6.07 -19.82 7.92
CA PHE A 187 6.10 -20.76 6.80
C PHE A 187 7.32 -20.51 5.90
N VAL A 188 8.05 -21.58 5.57
CA VAL A 188 9.15 -21.50 4.60
C VAL A 188 8.59 -21.26 3.21
N ASN A 189 9.07 -20.22 2.52
CA ASN A 189 8.59 -19.79 1.20
C ASN A 189 7.05 -19.68 1.14
N PRO A 190 6.46 -18.75 1.89
CA PRO A 190 5.01 -18.71 2.15
C PRO A 190 4.17 -18.51 0.88
N PHE A 191 4.74 -17.93 -0.17
CA PHE A 191 4.04 -17.61 -1.42
C PHE A 191 4.54 -18.38 -2.64
N GLY A 192 5.54 -19.25 -2.48
CA GLY A 192 6.12 -20.01 -3.58
C GLY A 192 6.95 -19.18 -4.58
N ILE A 193 7.34 -17.96 -4.20
CA ILE A 193 8.15 -17.03 -5.01
C ILE A 193 9.36 -16.53 -4.21
N THR A 194 10.40 -16.11 -4.91
CA THR A 194 11.59 -15.48 -4.33
C THR A 194 11.94 -14.22 -5.11
N PHE A 195 12.62 -13.29 -4.46
CA PHE A 195 13.22 -12.13 -5.14
C PHE A 195 14.67 -12.49 -5.49
N ASP A 196 15.00 -12.32 -6.77
CA ASP A 196 16.35 -12.49 -7.28
C ASP A 196 17.13 -11.19 -7.12
N TYR A 197 18.43 -11.32 -6.85
CA TYR A 197 19.35 -10.20 -6.64
C TYR A 197 19.91 -9.72 -7.98
N ASN A 198 19.04 -9.23 -8.85
CA ASN A 198 19.42 -8.75 -10.16
C ASN A 198 19.12 -7.25 -10.28
N ASN A 199 20.03 -6.52 -10.91
CA ASN A 199 19.79 -5.17 -11.37
C ASN A 199 19.58 -5.20 -12.88
N PHE A 200 18.40 -4.78 -13.32
CA PHE A 200 18.06 -4.64 -14.73
C PHE A 200 18.05 -3.15 -15.08
N SER A 201 18.92 -2.74 -15.99
CA SER A 201 18.94 -1.36 -16.50
C SER A 201 18.82 -1.35 -18.03
N GLY A 202 18.09 -0.37 -18.54
CA GLY A 202 17.88 -0.19 -19.98
C GLY A 202 16.62 0.62 -20.26
N THR A 203 16.62 1.35 -21.36
CA THR A 203 15.42 1.96 -21.91
C THR A 203 14.85 1.02 -22.96
N TYR A 204 13.60 0.59 -22.77
CA TYR A 204 12.92 -0.36 -23.65
C TYR A 204 11.66 0.30 -24.23
N SER A 205 11.66 0.53 -25.54
CA SER A 205 10.56 1.17 -26.27
C SER A 205 9.62 0.22 -27.00
N ASN A 206 9.87 -1.08 -26.83
CA ASN A 206 9.17 -2.12 -27.59
C ASN A 206 7.79 -2.44 -27.00
N ILE A 207 6.77 -1.71 -27.47
CA ILE A 207 5.37 -2.07 -27.26
C ILE A 207 4.94 -3.10 -28.31
N ALA A 208 4.42 -4.24 -27.87
CA ALA A 208 3.92 -5.27 -28.79
C ALA A 208 2.69 -4.74 -29.57
N ASN A 209 2.66 -4.93 -30.89
CA ASN A 209 1.55 -4.46 -31.72
C ASN A 209 0.38 -5.47 -31.74
N ILE A 210 -0.32 -5.60 -30.61
CA ILE A 210 -1.41 -6.57 -30.42
C ILE A 210 -2.70 -5.83 -30.04
N SER A 211 -3.47 -5.42 -31.06
CA SER A 211 -4.63 -4.53 -30.90
C SER A 211 -5.77 -5.06 -30.02
N THR A 212 -5.80 -6.36 -29.73
CA THR A 212 -6.83 -7.02 -28.90
C THR A 212 -6.33 -7.37 -27.50
N ASP A 213 -5.08 -7.07 -27.19
CA ASP A 213 -4.49 -7.39 -25.89
C ASP A 213 -5.06 -6.45 -24.81
N SER A 214 -5.73 -7.03 -23.82
CA SER A 214 -6.37 -6.26 -22.74
C SER A 214 -5.39 -5.68 -21.73
N ILE A 215 -4.14 -6.14 -21.70
CA ILE A 215 -3.06 -5.54 -20.90
C ILE A 215 -2.56 -4.27 -21.61
N LEU A 216 -2.42 -4.31 -22.94
CA LEU A 216 -1.97 -3.15 -23.73
C LEU A 216 -3.06 -2.09 -23.94
N HIS A 217 -4.33 -2.51 -23.97
CA HIS A 217 -5.50 -1.68 -24.30
C HIS A 217 -6.60 -1.80 -23.24
N GLY A 218 -6.20 -1.73 -21.96
CA GLY A 218 -7.09 -1.91 -20.83
C GLY A 218 -8.06 -0.75 -20.60
N VAL A 219 -9.00 -0.95 -19.66
CA VAL A 219 -9.98 0.08 -19.28
C VAL A 219 -9.35 1.34 -18.65
N MET A 220 -8.08 1.26 -18.24
CA MET A 220 -7.32 2.37 -17.68
C MET A 220 -6.53 3.16 -18.74
N GLY A 221 -6.59 2.74 -20.02
CA GLY A 221 -5.89 3.40 -21.12
C GLY A 221 -4.99 2.46 -21.91
N ASN A 222 -4.35 3.03 -22.92
CA ASN A 222 -3.31 2.34 -23.68
C ASN A 222 -1.97 2.46 -22.96
N VAL A 223 -1.14 1.42 -23.07
CA VAL A 223 0.28 1.53 -22.71
C VAL A 223 0.93 2.61 -23.57
N THR A 224 1.65 3.53 -22.93
CA THR A 224 2.45 4.58 -23.56
C THR A 224 3.88 4.51 -23.03
N GLU A 225 4.87 4.89 -23.85
CA GLU A 225 6.25 5.15 -23.42
C GLU A 225 6.46 6.66 -23.21
#